data_AF-A0A7V1MIL9-F1
#
_entry.id   AF-A0A7V1MIL9-F1
#
_cell.length_a   1.000
_cell.length_b   1.000
_cell.length_c   1.000
_cell.angle_alpha   90.00
_cell.angle_beta   90.00
_cell.angle_gamma   90.00
#
_symmetry.space_group_name_H-M   'P 1'
#
loop_
_entity.id
_entity.type
_entity.pdbx_description
1 polymer ?
#
loop_
_entity_poly.entity_id
_entity_poly.type
_entity_poly.pdbx_seq_one_letter_code
_entity_poly.pdbx_strand_id
1 'polypeptide(L)' 'RRPRPRALIEKVRARRAQAVIFLIAKFCEPAYFDYVLFKRELEREGIPHLLLEFEEKMYTFERLQTEVETFVEALLFE' A
#
# COMPACT_ATOMS: atom_id res chain seq x y z
N ARG A 1 -21.93 8.80 4.77
CA ARG A 1 -20.45 8.94 4.80
C ARG A 1 -19.87 8.28 3.55
N ARG A 2 -18.89 8.88 2.88
CA ARG A 2 -18.21 8.26 1.73
C ARG A 2 -17.32 7.10 2.21
N PRO A 3 -17.35 5.91 1.59
CA PRO A 3 -16.47 4.80 1.96
C PRO A 3 -15.00 5.18 1.76
N ARG A 4 -14.14 4.89 2.75
CA ARG A 4 -12.70 5.21 2.72
C ARG A 4 -11.99 4.60 1.50
N PRO A 5 -12.25 3.34 1.08
CA PRO A 5 -11.62 2.76 -0.11
C PRO A 5 -11.89 3.52 -1.40
N ARG A 6 -13.16 3.91 -1.63
CA ARG A 6 -13.52 4.72 -2.80
C ARG A 6 -12.82 6.08 -2.80
N ALA A 7 -12.69 6.70 -1.62
CA ALA A 7 -11.95 7.96 -1.50
C ALA A 7 -10.45 7.80 -1.80
N LEU A 8 -9.86 6.63 -1.56
CA LEU A 8 -8.47 6.34 -1.93
C LEU A 8 -8.31 6.27 -3.46
N ILE A 9 -9.19 5.53 -4.16
CA ILE A 9 -9.12 5.40 -5.63
C ILE A 9 -9.17 6.77 -6.31
N GLU A 10 -10.04 7.65 -5.85
CA GLU A 10 -10.12 9.00 -6.41
C GLU A 10 -8.89 9.83 -6.12
N LYS A 11 -8.27 9.67 -4.95
CA LYS A 11 -6.99 10.32 -4.63
C LYS A 11 -5.87 9.83 -5.54
N VAL A 12 -5.82 8.53 -5.83
CA VAL A 12 -4.84 7.92 -6.75
C VAL A 12 -5.01 8.53 -8.15
N ARG A 13 -6.24 8.51 -8.68
CA ARG A 13 -6.54 9.06 -10.01
C ARG A 13 -6.27 10.55 -10.11
N ALA A 14 -6.70 11.34 -9.11
CA ALA A 14 -6.50 12.79 -9.09
C ALA A 14 -5.00 13.17 -9.04
N ARG A 15 -4.18 12.35 -8.39
CA ARG A 15 -2.72 12.55 -8.30
C ARG A 15 -1.93 11.85 -9.41
N ARG A 16 -2.59 11.09 -10.29
CA ARG A 16 -1.94 10.22 -11.29
C ARG A 16 -0.88 9.30 -10.66
N ALA A 17 -1.16 8.82 -9.44
CA ALA A 17 -0.26 7.88 -8.79
C ALA A 17 -0.29 6.53 -9.51
N GLN A 18 0.89 5.95 -9.74
CA GLN A 18 1.04 4.66 -10.44
C GLN A 18 0.84 3.46 -9.52
N ALA A 19 1.02 3.65 -8.21
CA ALA A 19 0.89 2.59 -7.21
C ALA A 19 0.56 3.16 -5.83
N VAL A 20 0.20 2.29 -4.88
CA VAL A 20 -0.03 2.63 -3.47
C VAL A 20 0.83 1.77 -2.56
N ILE A 21 1.58 2.40 -1.64
CA ILE A 21 2.29 1.69 -0.57
C ILE A 21 1.55 1.89 0.74
N PHE A 22 1.18 0.79 1.40
CA PHE A 22 0.67 0.77 2.76
C PHE A 22 1.81 0.47 3.70
N LEU A 23 1.98 1.31 4.73
CA LEU A 23 2.93 1.07 5.80
C LEU A 23 2.15 0.91 7.10
N ILE A 24 2.03 -0.33 7.57
CA ILE A 24 1.23 -0.70 8.74
C ILE A 24 2.16 -0.98 9.92
N ALA A 25 1.88 -0.38 11.08
CA ALA A 25 2.59 -0.75 12.30
C ALA A 25 2.27 -2.22 12.63
N LYS A 26 3.29 -3.02 12.95
CA LYS A 26 3.08 -4.41 13.37
C LYS A 26 2.04 -4.49 14.49
N PHE A 27 1.21 -5.52 14.43
CA PHE A 27 0.13 -5.77 15.39
C PHE A 27 -0.98 -4.70 15.43
N CYS A 28 -1.08 -3.83 14.42
CA CYS A 28 -2.23 -2.93 14.29
C CYS A 28 -3.39 -3.63 13.57
N GLU A 29 -4.17 -4.48 14.25
CA GLU A 29 -5.30 -5.19 13.62
C GLU A 29 -6.32 -4.25 12.94
N PRO A 30 -6.66 -3.06 13.50
CA PRO A 30 -7.56 -2.13 12.82
C PRO A 30 -7.05 -1.69 11.43
N ALA A 31 -5.74 -1.47 11.29
CA ALA A 31 -5.14 -1.10 10.00
C ALA A 31 -5.18 -2.27 9.01
N TYR A 32 -5.01 -3.51 9.49
CA TYR A 32 -5.15 -4.71 8.68
C TYR A 32 -6.58 -4.90 8.15
N PHE A 33 -7.59 -4.71 9.00
CA PHE A 33 -8.99 -4.78 8.54
C PHE A 33 -9.31 -3.71 7.51
N ASP A 34 -8.80 -2.50 7.70
CA ASP A 34 -8.89 -1.43 6.71
C ASP A 34 -8.21 -1.84 5.38
N TYR A 35 -7.00 -2.40 5.46
CA TYR A 35 -6.24 -2.84 4.28
C TYR A 35 -6.98 -3.86 3.44
N VAL A 36 -7.68 -4.84 4.03
CA VAL A 36 -8.48 -5.82 3.27
C VAL A 36 -9.51 -5.11 2.36
N LEU A 37 -10.14 -4.05 2.86
CA LEU A 37 -11.11 -3.27 2.08
C LEU A 37 -10.44 -2.43 1.00
N PHE A 38 -9.28 -1.84 1.29
CA PHE A 38 -8.51 -1.07 0.31
C PHE A 38 -7.95 -1.94 -0.81
N LYS A 39 -7.31 -3.07 -0.45
CA LYS A 39 -6.77 -4.07 -1.37
C LYS A 39 -7.82 -4.50 -2.39
N ARG A 40 -9.01 -4.87 -1.93
CA ARG A 40 -10.10 -5.31 -2.82
C ARG A 40 -10.49 -4.25 -3.87
N GLU A 41 -10.54 -2.98 -3.48
CA GLU A 41 -10.86 -1.91 -4.42
C GLU A 41 -9.70 -1.58 -5.35
N LEU A 42 -8.45 -1.60 -4.87
CA LEU A 42 -7.27 -1.39 -5.71
C LEU A 42 -7.11 -2.49 -6.75
N GLU A 43 -7.28 -3.75 -6.36
CA GLU A 43 -7.26 -4.91 -7.26
C GLU A 43 -8.37 -4.83 -8.31
N ARG A 44 -9.59 -4.42 -7.92
CA ARG A 44 -10.70 -4.19 -8.85
C ARG A 44 -10.40 -3.13 -9.92
N GLU A 45 -9.62 -2.13 -9.56
CA GLU A 45 -9.26 -1.00 -10.41
C GLU A 45 -7.94 -1.21 -11.16
N GLY A 46 -7.28 -2.36 -10.97
CA GLY A 46 -5.99 -2.67 -11.58
C GLY A 46 -4.87 -1.75 -11.09
N ILE A 47 -4.96 -1.22 -9.87
CA ILE A 47 -3.95 -0.33 -9.30
C ILE A 47 -2.96 -1.16 -8.46
N PRO A 48 -1.67 -1.22 -8.83
CA PRO A 48 -0.65 -1.92 -8.06
C PRO A 48 -0.52 -1.38 -6.64
N HIS A 49 -0.26 -2.27 -5.69
CA HIS A 49 0.00 -1.88 -4.32
C HIS A 49 0.99 -2.80 -3.60
N LEU A 50 1.64 -2.24 -2.59
CA LEU A 50 2.56 -2.94 -1.70
C LEU A 50 2.12 -2.74 -0.25
N LEU A 51 2.15 -3.79 0.55
CA LEU A 51 1.98 -3.71 2.00
C LEU A 51 3.33 -3.96 2.67
N LEU A 52 3.75 -3.01 3.49
CA LEU A 52 4.93 -3.09 4.34
C LEU A 52 4.52 -3.00 5.79
N GLU A 53 5.28 -3.67 6.65
CA GLU A 53 5.15 -3.57 8.10
C GLU A 53 6.35 -2.88 8.71
N PHE A 54 6.12 -2.12 9.79
CA PHE A 54 7.20 -1.52 10.57
C PHE A 54 7.00 -1.68 12.08
N GLU A 55 8.11 -1.61 12.81
CA GLU A 55 8.12 -1.51 14.27
C GLU A 55 8.71 -0.15 14.66
N GLU A 56 8.14 0.54 15.64
CA GLU A 56 8.58 1.90 16.02
C GLU A 56 10.06 1.95 16.46
N LYS A 57 10.57 0.86 17.03
CA LYS A 57 11.96 0.72 17.50
C LYS A 57 12.84 -0.08 16.53
N MET A 58 12.48 -0.17 15.25
CA MET A 58 13.35 -0.80 14.28
C MET A 58 14.56 0.08 13.97
N TYR A 59 15.74 -0.55 13.91
CA TYR A 59 17.01 0.13 13.62
C TYR A 59 17.53 -0.22 12.22
N THR A 60 16.96 -1.24 11.57
CA THR A 60 17.35 -1.70 10.24
C THR A 60 16.16 -1.66 9.28
N PHE A 61 16.36 -1.08 8.10
CA PHE A 61 15.34 -0.92 7.07
C PHE A 61 15.67 -1.68 5.78
N GLU A 62 16.77 -2.45 5.77
CA GLU A 62 17.28 -3.17 4.58
C GLU A 62 16.18 -4.02 3.93
N ARG A 63 15.41 -4.75 4.74
CA ARG A 63 14.29 -5.55 4.25
C ARG A 63 13.22 -4.71 3.55
N LEU A 64 12.78 -3.62 4.18
CA LEU A 64 11.74 -2.73 3.60
C LEU A 64 12.26 -2.09 2.32
N GLN A 65 13.54 -1.72 2.30
CA GLN A 65 14.19 -1.18 1.12
C GLN A 65 14.17 -2.19 -0.03
N THR A 66 14.61 -3.43 0.19
CA THR A 66 14.59 -4.47 -0.86
C THR A 66 13.18 -4.79 -1.33
N GLU A 67 12.18 -4.81 -0.44
CA GLU A 67 10.77 -5.03 -0.82
C GLU A 67 10.24 -3.89 -1.71
N VAL A 68 10.61 -2.64 -1.41
CA VAL A 68 10.26 -1.48 -2.26
C VAL A 68 10.99 -1.50 -3.60
N GLU A 69 12.29 -1.79 -3.60
CA GLU A 69 13.10 -1.92 -4.83
C GLU A 69 12.49 -2.96 -5.77
N THR A 70 12.22 -4.17 -5.26
CA THR A 70 11.57 -5.25 -6.02
C THR A 70 10.21 -4.82 -6.58
N PHE A 71 9.39 -4.14 -5.77
CA PHE A 71 8.08 -3.66 -6.21
C PHE A 71 8.19 -2.61 -7.32
N VAL A 72 9.11 -1.65 -7.19
CA VAL A 72 9.33 -0.62 -8.21
C VAL A 72 9.89 -1.22 -9.49
N GLU A 73 10.80 -2.19 -9.41
CA GLU A 73 11.30 -2.93 -10.58
C GLU A 73 10.15 -3.62 -11.31
N ALA A 74 9.25 -4.32 -10.60
CA ALA A 74 8.09 -4.95 -11.21
C ALA A 74 7.21 -3.93 -11.98
N LEU A 75 7.02 -2.71 -11.44
CA LEU A 75 6.27 -1.65 -12.11
C LEU A 75 6.95 -1.09 -13.37
N LEU A 76 8.28 -1.21 -13.48
CA LEU A 76 9.04 -0.70 -14.62
C LEU A 76 9.11 -1.70 -15.78
N PHE A 77 9.02 -3.00 -15.48
CA PHE A 77 9.20 -4.08 -16.44
C PHE A 77 7.90 -4.78 -16.87
N GLU A 78 6.75 -4.33 -16.36
CA GLU A 78 5.40 -4.69 -16.82
C GLU A 78 4.83 -3.71 -17.86
#